data_AF-A0A954DDN9-F1
#
_entry.id   AF-A0A954DDN9-F1
#
_cell.length_a   1.000
_cell.length_b   1.000
_cell.length_c   1.000
_cell.angle_alpha   90.00
_cell.angle_beta   90.00
_cell.angle_gamma   90.00
#
_symmetry.space_group_name_H-M   'P 1'
#
loop_
_entity.id
_entity.type
_entity.pdbx_description
1 polymer ?
#
loop_
_entity_poly.entity_id
_entity_poly.type
_entity_poly.pdbx_seq_one_letter_code
_entity_poly.pdbx_strand_id
1 'polypeptide(L)' 'MMIKKEWLSLLSLAIGAVAGGTLQAQNSQDELQKKYEAKVHEAWYTRGGWIDDFGAAKERARKENKVVFAYFTRSYSP' A
#
# COMPACT_ATOMS: atom_id res chain seq x y z
N MET A 1 -23.64 0.71 45.37
CA MET A 1 -23.36 -0.05 44.13
C MET A 1 -21.88 0.12 43.80
N MET A 2 -21.03 -0.78 44.30
CA MET A 2 -19.56 -0.68 44.19
C MET A 2 -19.10 -1.31 42.87
N ILE A 3 -18.71 -0.47 41.91
CA ILE A 3 -18.07 -0.91 40.67
C ILE A 3 -16.69 -1.45 41.05
N LYS A 4 -16.48 -2.75 40.88
CA LYS A 4 -15.28 -3.47 41.31
C LYS A 4 -14.07 -2.97 40.52
N LYS A 5 -13.07 -2.45 41.23
CA LYS A 5 -11.81 -1.86 40.72
C LYS A 5 -11.07 -2.75 39.70
N GLU A 6 -11.26 -4.07 39.79
CA GLU A 6 -10.72 -5.07 38.88
C GLU A 6 -11.20 -4.91 37.43
N TRP A 7 -12.41 -4.35 37.23
CA TRP A 7 -12.97 -4.16 35.90
C TRP A 7 -12.37 -2.95 35.17
N LEU A 8 -11.93 -1.92 35.89
CA LEU A 8 -11.20 -0.77 35.32
C LEU A 8 -9.78 -1.15 34.85
N SER A 9 -9.13 -2.08 35.55
CA SER A 9 -7.78 -2.55 35.18
C SER A 9 -7.78 -3.36 33.88
N LEU A 10 -8.83 -4.17 33.64
CA LEU A 10 -8.97 -4.94 32.40
C LEU A 10 -9.27 -4.07 31.18
N LEU A 11 -10.06 -3.01 31.35
CA LEU A 11 -10.36 -2.06 30.28
C LEU A 11 -9.11 -1.27 29.84
N SER A 12 -8.21 -0.97 30.78
CA SER A 12 -6.96 -0.26 30.52
C SER A 12 -5.96 -1.11 29.73
N LEU A 13 -5.93 -2.42 29.97
CA LEU A 13 -5.06 -3.37 29.27
C LEU A 13 -5.50 -3.59 27.80
N ALA A 14 -6.81 -3.56 27.54
CA ALA A 14 -7.36 -3.73 26.19
C ALA A 14 -7.03 -2.54 25.26
N ILE A 15 -6.98 -1.32 25.78
CA ILE A 15 -6.64 -0.11 24.98
C ILE A 15 -5.17 -0.11 24.56
N GLY A 16 -4.26 -0.55 25.44
CA GLY A 16 -2.82 -0.61 25.14
C GLY A 16 -2.48 -1.59 24.00
N ALA A 17 -3.20 -2.70 23.89
CA ALA A 17 -2.98 -3.71 22.84
C ALA A 17 -3.40 -3.23 21.44
N VAL A 18 -4.46 -2.42 21.34
CA VAL A 18 -4.91 -1.85 20.05
C VAL A 18 -3.94 -0.76 19.57
N ALA A 19 -3.45 0.09 20.49
CA ALA A 19 -2.52 1.16 20.14
C ALA A 19 -1.17 0.61 19.60
N GLY A 20 -0.61 -0.42 20.24
CA GLY A 20 0.68 -1.00 19.81
C GLY A 20 0.64 -1.62 18.41
N GLY A 21 -0.46 -2.28 18.04
CA GLY A 21 -0.64 -2.86 16.70
C GLY A 21 -0.83 -1.82 15.60
N THR A 22 -1.51 -0.71 15.89
CA THR A 22 -1.76 0.35 14.91
C THR A 22 -0.50 1.13 14.52
N LEU A 23 0.41 1.39 15.47
CA LEU A 23 1.62 2.17 15.21
C LEU A 23 2.63 1.43 14.31
N GLN A 24 2.80 0.12 14.50
CA GLN A 24 3.68 -0.69 13.63
C GLN A 24 3.09 -0.83 12.22
N ALA A 25 1.78 -1.04 12.11
CA ALA A 25 1.10 -1.10 10.82
C ALA A 25 1.20 0.23 10.06
N GLN A 26 1.01 1.37 10.74
CA GLN A 26 1.14 2.71 10.15
C GLN A 26 2.56 2.98 9.63
N ASN A 27 3.59 2.71 10.45
CA ASN A 27 4.97 2.91 10.02
C ASN A 27 5.32 2.08 8.77
N SER A 28 4.85 0.84 8.71
CA SER A 28 5.07 0.01 7.51
C SER A 28 4.34 0.57 6.29
N GLN A 29 3.10 1.07 6.43
CA GLN A 29 2.36 1.66 5.32
C GLN A 29 3.03 2.93 4.78
N ASP A 30 3.55 3.78 5.65
CA ASP A 30 4.27 4.99 5.27
C ASP A 30 5.56 4.68 4.50
N GLU A 31 6.28 3.63 4.89
CA GLU A 31 7.47 3.18 4.16
C GLU A 31 7.14 2.65 2.77
N LEU A 32 6.05 1.89 2.64
CA LEU A 32 5.61 1.38 1.34
C LEU A 32 5.15 2.50 0.41
N GLN A 33 4.48 3.52 0.96
CA GLN A 33 4.10 4.72 0.22
C GLN A 33 5.33 5.46 -0.30
N LYS A 34 6.36 5.65 0.54
CA LYS A 34 7.63 6.27 0.11
C LYS A 34 8.34 5.47 -0.99
N LYS A 35 8.35 4.13 -0.89
CA LYS A 35 8.93 3.26 -1.92
C LYS A 35 8.18 3.39 -3.25
N TYR A 36 6.85 3.44 -3.20
CA TYR A 36 6.02 3.67 -4.38
C TYR A 36 6.32 5.03 -5.01
N GLU A 37 6.31 6.10 -4.21
CA GLU A 37 6.60 7.46 -4.66
C GLU A 37 7.98 7.55 -5.30
N ALA A 38 9.02 6.99 -4.67
CA ALA A 38 10.36 6.96 -5.26
C ALA A 38 10.36 6.27 -6.63
N LYS A 39 9.66 5.13 -6.76
CA LYS A 39 9.59 4.33 -8.00
C LYS A 39 8.93 5.09 -9.15
N VAL A 40 7.80 5.76 -8.89
CA VAL A 40 7.06 6.48 -9.94
C VAL A 40 7.76 7.76 -10.39
N HIS A 41 8.70 8.28 -9.60
CA HIS A 41 9.54 9.41 -10.00
C HIS A 41 10.81 8.99 -10.77
N GLU A 42 11.10 7.69 -10.90
CA GLU A 42 12.26 7.25 -11.66
C GLU A 42 12.14 7.61 -13.15
N ALA A 43 13.27 7.92 -13.78
CA ALA A 43 13.32 8.41 -15.16
C ALA A 43 12.72 7.43 -16.18
N TRP A 44 12.87 6.12 -15.97
CA TRP A 44 12.29 5.11 -16.86
C TRP A 44 10.76 5.05 -16.73
N TYR A 45 10.22 5.33 -15.54
CA TYR A 45 8.78 5.34 -15.32
C TYR A 45 8.18 6.61 -15.93
N THR A 46 8.69 7.78 -15.55
CA THR A 46 8.19 9.08 -16.01
C THR A 46 8.28 9.28 -17.52
N ARG A 47 9.33 8.77 -18.18
CA ARG A 47 9.50 8.89 -19.64
C ARG A 47 8.74 7.84 -20.45
N GLY A 48 8.26 6.78 -19.80
CA GLY A 48 7.68 5.62 -20.50
C GLY A 48 6.26 5.82 -21.01
N GLY A 49 5.51 6.79 -20.47
CA GLY A 49 4.11 6.99 -20.84
C GLY A 49 3.24 5.75 -20.60
N TRP A 50 3.45 5.10 -19.44
CA TRP A 50 2.81 3.83 -19.08
C TRP A 50 1.29 3.94 -19.05
N ILE A 51 0.63 2.86 -19.48
CA ILE A 51 -0.81 2.67 -19.33
C ILE A 51 -1.00 1.74 -18.12
N ASP A 52 -1.72 2.21 -17.12
CA ASP A 52 -2.03 1.50 -15.87
C ASP A 52 -3.25 0.57 -15.99
N ASP A 53 -4.14 0.82 -16.96
CA ASP A 53 -5.26 -0.05 -17.29
C ASP A 53 -4.90 -1.11 -18.35
N PHE A 54 -4.96 -2.38 -17.96
CA PHE A 54 -4.64 -3.49 -18.86
C PHE A 54 -5.64 -3.64 -20.02
N GLY A 55 -6.91 -3.26 -19.84
CA GLY A 55 -7.91 -3.24 -20.91
C GLY A 55 -7.56 -2.25 -22.01
N ALA A 56 -7.26 -1.00 -21.62
CA ALA A 56 -6.83 0.07 -22.50
C ALA A 56 -5.52 -0.28 -23.24
N ALA A 57 -4.57 -0.90 -22.54
CA ALA A 57 -3.33 -1.39 -23.15
C ALA A 57 -3.61 -2.42 -24.26
N LYS A 58 -4.55 -3.36 -24.02
CA LYS A 58 -4.94 -4.37 -25.03
C LYS A 58 -5.67 -3.75 -26.22
N GLU A 59 -6.58 -2.80 -26.00
CA GLU A 59 -7.28 -2.09 -27.09
C GLU A 59 -6.27 -1.39 -28.00
N ARG A 60 -5.33 -0.64 -27.41
CA ARG A 60 -4.28 0.07 -28.14
C ARG A 60 -3.38 -0.89 -28.92
N ALA A 61 -2.93 -1.97 -28.29
CA ALA A 61 -2.08 -2.98 -28.92
C ALA A 61 -2.75 -3.62 -30.15
N ARG A 62 -4.05 -3.94 -30.07
CA ARG A 62 -4.80 -4.44 -31.23
C ARG A 62 -4.92 -3.42 -32.35
N LYS A 63 -5.25 -2.17 -32.02
CA LYS A 63 -5.37 -1.09 -33.01
C LYS A 63 -4.06 -0.81 -33.73
N GLU A 64 -2.94 -0.89 -33.02
CA GLU A 64 -1.60 -0.63 -33.56
C GLU A 64 -0.90 -1.87 -34.12
N ASN A 65 -1.52 -3.05 -34.04
CA ASN A 65 -0.91 -4.34 -34.37
C ASN A 65 0.46 -4.56 -33.68
N LYS A 66 0.49 -4.36 -32.36
CA LYS A 66 1.69 -4.48 -31.51
C LYS A 66 1.45 -5.45 -30.36
N VAL A 67 2.54 -5.87 -29.71
CA VAL A 67 2.51 -6.65 -28.47
C VAL A 67 2.40 -5.73 -27.24
N VAL A 68 1.85 -6.27 -26.14
CA VAL A 68 1.85 -5.59 -24.84
C VAL A 68 3.12 -5.96 -24.08
N PHE A 69 3.92 -4.96 -23.73
CA PHE A 69 4.98 -5.10 -22.74
C PHE A 69 4.44 -4.67 -21.37
N ALA A 70 4.37 -5.60 -20.43
CA ALA A 70 3.90 -5.33 -19.08
C ALA A 70 5.04 -5.47 -18.08
N TYR A 71 5.20 -4.47 -17.21
CA TYR A 71 6.16 -4.48 -16.11
C TYR A 71 5.40 -4.38 -14.79
N PHE A 72 5.44 -5.45 -14.00
CA PHE A 72 4.83 -5.48 -12.68
C PHE A 72 5.89 -5.14 -11.63
N THR A 73 5.64 -4.07 -10.88
CA THR A 73 6.44 -3.73 -9.71
C THR A 73 5.64 -4.00 -8.44
N ARG A 74 6.29 -4.56 -7.42
CA ARG A 74 5.70 -4.79 -6.11
C ARG A 74 6.43 -3.92 -5.10
N SER A 75 5.99 -2.67 -4.95
CA SER A 75 6.58 -1.71 -4.00
C SER A 75 6.36 -2.12 -2.53
N TYR A 76 5.46 -3.08 -2.29
CA TYR A 76 5.02 -3.59 -0.98
C TYR A 76 5.57 -4.97 -0.59
N SER A 77 6.67 -5.41 -1.21
CA SER A 77 7.41 -6.59 -0.72
C SER A 77 8.62 -6.13 0.11
N PRO A 78 8.78 -6.60 1.36
CA PRO A 78 10.02 -6.45 2.11
C PRO A 78 11.23 -6.97 1.33
#